data_AF-Q05FZ5-F1
#
_entry.id   AF-Q05FZ5-F1
#
_cell.length_a   1.000
_cell.length_b   1.000
_cell.length_c   1.000
_cell.angle_alpha   90.00
_cell.angle_beta   90.00
_cell.angle_gamma   90.00
#
_symmetry.space_group_name_H-M   'P 1'
#
loop_
_entity.id
_entity.type
_entity.pdbx_description
1 polymer ?
#
loop_
_entity_poly.entity_id
_entity_poly.type
_entity_poly.pdbx_seq_one_letter_code
_entity_poly.pdbx_strand_id
1 'polypeptide(L)' 'SSLYRRTLPPPSIEFASPEGKKIFTEALQNGTMNGFFKLISYYQTQSDPAFCGLATLSVVLNALAIDPGRKWKGPWRW' A
#
# COMPACT_ATOMS: atom_id res chain seq x y z
N SER A 1 19.07 9.45 14.56
CA SER A 1 19.70 8.79 13.39
C SER A 1 18.66 8.72 12.28
N SER A 2 19.03 9.01 11.02
CA SER A 2 18.09 8.98 9.89
C SER A 2 17.90 7.55 9.33
N LEU A 3 16.71 7.26 8.81
CA LEU A 3 16.38 6.01 8.11
C LEU A 3 16.44 6.15 6.56
N TYR A 4 16.86 7.32 6.06
CA TYR A 4 16.85 7.61 4.63
C TYR A 4 17.82 6.72 3.82
N ARG A 5 17.31 6.08 2.75
CA ARG A 5 18.05 5.25 1.79
C ARG A 5 18.94 4.17 2.41
N ARG A 6 18.50 3.56 3.51
CA ARG A 6 19.17 2.38 4.05
C ARG A 6 19.08 1.21 3.07
N THR A 7 20.15 0.44 2.98
CA THR A 7 20.15 -0.82 2.25
C THR A 7 19.16 -1.78 2.89
N LEU A 8 18.37 -2.43 2.04
CA LEU A 8 17.43 -3.46 2.45
C LEU A 8 18.20 -4.67 3.04
N PRO A 9 17.85 -5.17 4.23
CA PRO A 9 18.51 -6.33 4.81
C PRO A 9 18.12 -7.62 4.05
N PRO A 10 19.05 -8.56 3.80
CA PRO A 10 18.69 -9.86 3.23
C PRO A 10 17.60 -10.56 4.06
N PRO A 11 16.64 -11.28 3.45
CA PRO A 11 16.50 -11.58 2.01
C PRO A 11 15.61 -10.59 1.25
N SER A 12 15.38 -9.38 1.77
CA SER A 12 14.42 -8.45 1.16
C SER A 12 14.89 -7.91 -0.20
N ILE A 13 13.94 -7.80 -1.14
CA ILE A 13 14.16 -7.35 -2.52
C ILE A 13 13.39 -6.05 -2.72
N GLU A 14 14.03 -5.06 -3.32
CA GLU A 14 13.40 -3.77 -3.62
C GLU A 14 12.33 -3.96 -4.70
N PHE A 15 11.12 -3.41 -4.47
CA PHE A 15 9.94 -3.67 -5.29
C PHE A 15 10.10 -3.21 -6.75
N ALA A 16 10.69 -2.04 -6.98
CA ALA A 16 10.86 -1.45 -8.31
C ALA A 16 12.09 -1.99 -9.09
N SER A 17 12.89 -2.85 -8.47
CA SER A 17 14.06 -3.48 -9.07
C SER A 17 13.66 -4.46 -10.18
N PRO A 18 14.59 -4.84 -11.08
CA PRO A 18 14.33 -5.84 -12.11
C PRO A 18 13.80 -7.16 -11.51
N GLU A 19 14.36 -7.59 -10.39
CA GLU A 19 13.94 -8.83 -9.71
C GLU A 19 12.57 -8.69 -9.03
N GLY A 20 12.32 -7.57 -8.34
CA GLY A 20 11.02 -7.28 -7.73
C GLY A 20 9.89 -7.27 -8.75
N LYS A 21 10.12 -6.63 -9.91
CA LYS A 21 9.18 -6.63 -11.04
C LYS A 21 8.94 -8.01 -11.62
N LYS A 22 9.98 -8.85 -11.71
CA LYS A 22 9.87 -10.23 -12.18
C LYS A 22 8.97 -11.04 -11.24
N ILE A 23 9.26 -11.03 -9.94
CA ILE A 23 8.46 -11.75 -8.92
C ILE A 23 7.01 -11.27 -8.92
N PHE A 24 6.78 -9.96 -9.01
CA PHE A 24 5.43 -9.40 -9.08
C PHE A 24 4.69 -9.88 -10.34
N THR A 25 5.36 -9.89 -11.50
CA THR A 25 4.77 -10.33 -12.76
C THR A 25 4.40 -11.81 -12.70
N GLU A 26 5.28 -12.65 -12.16
CA GLU A 26 5.01 -14.09 -11.96
C GLU A 26 3.82 -14.32 -11.02
N ALA A 27 3.76 -13.62 -9.88
CA ALA A 27 2.62 -13.70 -8.96
C ALA A 27 1.31 -13.19 -9.58
N LEU A 28 1.39 -12.15 -10.42
CA LEU A 28 0.24 -11.64 -11.16
C LEU A 28 -0.26 -12.65 -12.19
N GLN A 29 0.64 -13.26 -12.98
CA GLN A 29 0.30 -14.31 -13.93
C GLN A 29 -0.30 -15.54 -13.24
N ASN A 30 0.18 -15.88 -12.04
CA ASN A 30 -0.36 -16.95 -11.21
C ASN A 30 -1.68 -16.58 -10.49
N GLY A 31 -2.18 -15.35 -10.66
CA GLY A 31 -3.45 -14.89 -10.11
C GLY A 31 -3.44 -14.52 -8.62
N THR A 32 -2.31 -14.64 -7.93
CA THR A 32 -2.20 -14.37 -6.49
C THR A 32 -2.01 -12.89 -6.17
N MET A 33 -1.73 -12.06 -7.18
CA MET A 33 -1.45 -10.62 -7.00
C MET A 33 -2.58 -9.70 -7.47
N ASN A 34 -3.74 -10.23 -7.88
CA ASN A 34 -4.85 -9.41 -8.41
C ASN A 34 -5.37 -8.36 -7.41
N GLY A 35 -5.30 -8.64 -6.09
CA GLY A 35 -5.70 -7.70 -5.04
C GLY A 35 -4.87 -6.43 -4.99
N PHE A 36 -3.62 -6.46 -5.51
CA PHE A 36 -2.73 -5.30 -5.52
C PHE A 36 -3.35 -4.10 -6.24
N PHE A 37 -4.05 -4.30 -7.35
CA PHE A 37 -4.64 -3.20 -8.12
C PHE A 37 -5.69 -2.42 -7.33
N LYS A 38 -6.46 -3.08 -6.47
CA LYS A 38 -7.41 -2.38 -5.59
C LYS A 38 -6.69 -1.59 -4.51
N LEU A 39 -5.67 -2.19 -3.90
CA LEU A 39 -4.92 -1.55 -2.81
C LEU A 39 -4.11 -0.35 -3.30
N ILE A 40 -3.42 -0.46 -4.44
CA ILE A 40 -2.54 0.59 -4.94
C ILE A 40 -3.30 1.86 -5.36
N SER A 41 -4.53 1.73 -5.84
CA SER A 41 -5.40 2.87 -6.14
C SER A 41 -5.76 3.72 -4.92
N TYR A 42 -5.58 3.17 -3.72
CA TYR A 42 -5.86 3.83 -2.44
C TYR A 42 -4.62 4.04 -1.57
N TYR A 43 -3.42 3.77 -2.12
CA TYR A 43 -2.18 3.86 -1.39
C TYR A 43 -1.96 5.28 -0.84
N GLN A 44 -1.57 5.35 0.44
CA GLN A 44 -1.24 6.59 1.12
C GLN A 44 -0.01 6.40 1.99
N THR A 45 0.85 7.41 2.02
CA THR A 45 1.95 7.47 2.98
C THR A 45 1.41 7.82 4.36
N GLN A 46 1.92 7.16 5.41
CA GLN A 46 1.60 7.52 6.79
C GLN A 46 1.96 8.99 7.07
N SER A 47 1.02 9.74 7.66
CA SER A 47 1.22 11.16 7.96
C SER A 47 2.15 11.40 9.15
N ASP A 48 2.30 10.40 10.02
CA ASP A 48 3.16 10.40 11.20
C ASP A 48 3.89 9.05 11.31
N PRO A 49 5.15 8.99 11.79
CA PRO A 49 5.89 7.74 12.02
C PRO A 49 5.13 6.68 12.85
N ALA A 50 4.25 7.08 13.76
CA ALA A 50 3.45 6.17 14.59
C ALA A 50 2.15 5.68 13.92
N PHE A 51 1.76 6.21 12.74
CA PHE A 51 0.43 6.00 12.15
C PHE A 51 0.38 4.95 11.02
N CYS A 52 1.31 4.00 11.00
CA CYS A 52 1.33 2.93 9.98
C CYS A 52 0.03 2.09 9.98
N GLY A 53 -0.54 1.80 11.15
CA GLY A 53 -1.81 1.08 11.28
C GLY A 53 -3.00 1.85 10.71
N LEU A 54 -3.08 3.16 10.97
CA LEU A 54 -4.16 4.01 10.47
C LEU A 54 -4.12 4.15 8.95
N ALA A 55 -2.93 4.35 8.38
CA ALA A 55 -2.74 4.39 6.93
C ALA A 55 -3.16 3.06 6.28
N THR A 56 -2.73 1.93 6.87
CA THR A 56 -3.10 0.59 6.37
C THR A 56 -4.61 0.36 6.42
N LEU A 57 -5.27 0.71 7.54
CA LEU A 57 -6.72 0.58 7.69
C LEU A 57 -7.46 1.40 6.64
N SER A 58 -7.07 2.65 6.43
CA SER A 58 -7.72 3.50 5.42
C SER A 58 -7.54 2.94 4.00
N VAL A 59 -6.35 2.45 3.63
CA VAL A 59 -6.12 1.78 2.33
C VAL A 59 -7.06 0.57 2.16
N VAL A 60 -7.15 -0.29 3.17
CA VAL A 60 -7.96 -1.52 3.11
C VAL A 60 -9.45 -1.22 3.09
N LEU A 61 -9.94 -0.31 3.94
CA LEU A 61 -11.36 0.06 3.97
C LEU A 61 -11.80 0.72 2.66
N ASN A 62 -10.96 1.57 2.06
CA ASN A 62 -11.21 2.16 0.75
C ASN A 62 -11.19 1.10 -0.36
N ALA A 63 -10.25 0.15 -0.32
CA ALA A 63 -10.19 -0.98 -1.25
C ALA A 63 -11.42 -1.90 -1.22
N LEU A 64 -12.08 -1.97 -0.06
CA LEU A 64 -13.33 -2.70 0.15
C LEU A 64 -14.58 -1.84 -0.08
N ALA A 65 -14.42 -0.56 -0.46
CA ALA A 65 -15.50 0.40 -0.65
C ALA A 65 -16.45 0.52 0.56
N ILE A 66 -15.89 0.49 1.77
CA ILE A 66 -16.66 0.62 3.01
C ILE A 66 -16.96 2.10 3.26
N ASP A 67 -18.25 2.47 3.32
CA ASP A 67 -18.66 3.85 3.66
C ASP A 67 -18.33 4.15 5.13
N PRO A 68 -17.52 5.18 5.43
CA PRO A 68 -17.25 5.58 6.82
C PRO A 68 -18.46 6.22 7.51
N GLY A 69 -19.57 6.45 6.80
CA GLY A 69 -20.81 7.00 7.35
C GLY A 69 -20.74 8.50 7.69
N ARG A 70 -19.58 9.13 7.53
CA ARG A 70 -19.32 10.54 7.87
C ARG A 70 -18.72 11.30 6.68
N LYS A 71 -19.05 12.59 6.58
CA LYS A 71 -18.38 13.50 5.63
C LYS A 71 -17.05 13.95 6.24
N TRP A 72 -15.99 13.93 5.45
CA TRP A 72 -14.66 14.37 5.87
C TRP A 72 -14.31 15.77 5.36
N LYS A 73 -14.61 16.08 4.09
CA LYS A 73 -14.40 17.41 3.48
C LYS A 73 -15.51 17.70 2.46
N GLY A 74 -16.42 18.63 2.75
CA GLY A 74 -17.54 18.90 1.83
C GLY A 74 -18.38 17.64 1.54
N PRO A 75 -18.63 17.26 0.27
CA PRO A 75 -19.39 16.06 -0.05
C PRO A 75 -18.59 14.75 0.10
N TRP A 76 -17.27 14.83 0.31
CA TRP A 76 -16.38 13.67 0.34
C TRP A 76 -16.58 12.81 1.60
N ARG A 77 -16.77 11.50 1.41
CA ARG A 77 -16.92 10.46 2.44
C ARG A 77 -15.76 9.46 2.42
N TRP A 78 -14.57 9.97 2.12
CA TRP A 78 -13.33 9.21 2.17
C TRP A 78 -12.54 9.51 3.42
#